data_AF-A0A957P3H3-F1
#
_entry.id   AF-A0A957P3H3-F1
#
_cell.length_a   1.000
_cell.length_b   1.000
_cell.length_c   1.000
_cell.angle_alpha   90.00
_cell.angle_beta   90.00
_cell.angle_gamma   90.00
#
_symmetry.space_group_name_H-M   'P 1'
#
loop_
_entity.id
_entity.type
_entity.pdbx_description
1 polymer ?
#
loop_
_entity_poly.entity_id
_entity_poly.type
_entity_poly.pdbx_seq_one_letter_code
_entity_poly.pdbx_strand_id
1 'polypeptide(L)'
;GTGNPYVTTDYPAVQRALELRADAILAAKNGTDGIYTSDPRHNPDAQRYRNVEYNSVIRRNLRALDQSAVLLARDHELPIHVFNFDEPGLMYRICDGEDVGTLISSAPDELVETEREQHTMRVAVPAD
;
A
#
# COMPACT_ATOMS: atom_id res chain seq x y z
N GLY A 1 20.75 5.62 -1.54
CA GLY A 1 21.08 5.66 -0.10
C GLY A 1 21.83 6.95 0.21
N THR A 2 21.74 7.44 1.45
CA THR A 2 22.38 8.69 1.91
C THR A 2 23.82 8.51 2.41
N GLY A 3 24.34 7.28 2.47
CA GLY A 3 25.68 6.98 2.98
C GLY A 3 25.77 6.87 4.51
N ASN A 4 24.64 7.02 5.22
CA ASN A 4 24.58 6.84 6.67
C ASN A 4 24.37 5.36 7.05
N PRO A 5 25.01 4.86 8.12
CA PRO A 5 24.75 3.52 8.63
C PRO A 5 23.37 3.43 9.30
N TYR A 6 22.85 2.21 9.43
CA TYR A 6 21.59 1.87 10.12
C TYR A 6 20.30 2.40 9.49
N VAL A 7 20.35 2.96 8.28
CA VAL A 7 19.16 3.33 7.49
C VAL A 7 19.00 2.42 6.28
N THR A 8 17.75 2.06 5.98
CA THR A 8 17.40 1.39 4.73
C THR A 8 17.28 2.41 3.59
N THR A 9 17.04 1.96 2.36
CA THR A 9 16.80 2.85 1.22
C THR A 9 15.52 3.69 1.35
N ASP A 10 14.53 3.20 2.12
CA ASP A 10 13.23 3.84 2.26
C ASP A 10 13.34 5.21 2.95
N TYR A 11 14.13 5.32 4.02
CA TYR A 11 14.25 6.57 4.79
C TYR A 11 14.83 7.73 3.94
N PRO A 12 15.96 7.57 3.23
CA PRO A 12 16.44 8.54 2.26
C PRO A 12 15.45 8.90 1.15
N ALA A 13 14.64 7.95 0.70
CA ALA A 13 13.64 8.21 -0.34
C ALA A 13 12.56 9.18 0.18
N VAL A 14 12.07 8.95 1.41
CA VAL A 14 11.13 9.85 2.09
C VAL A 14 11.75 11.22 2.33
N GLN A 15 12.96 11.26 2.89
CA GLN A 15 13.67 12.53 3.12
C GLN A 15 13.80 13.33 1.82
N ARG A 16 14.21 12.69 0.73
CA ARG A 16 14.40 13.37 -0.55
C ARG A 16 13.09 13.83 -1.17
N ALA A 17 12.02 13.05 -1.03
CA ALA A 17 10.68 13.44 -1.48
C ALA A 17 10.21 14.72 -0.75
N LEU A 18 10.44 14.82 0.55
CA LEU A 18 10.13 16.02 1.34
C LEU A 18 10.96 17.24 0.89
N GLU A 19 12.27 17.07 0.70
CA GLU A 19 13.17 18.14 0.20
C GLU A 19 12.75 18.68 -1.17
N LEU A 20 12.25 17.80 -2.04
CA LEU A 20 11.79 18.13 -3.39
C LEU A 20 10.32 18.57 -3.42
N ARG A 21 9.62 18.56 -2.28
CA ARG A 21 8.18 18.84 -2.18
C ARG A 21 7.35 17.96 -3.11
N ALA A 22 7.66 16.67 -3.16
CA ALA A 22 6.87 15.70 -3.89
C ALA A 22 5.49 15.54 -3.24
N ASP A 23 4.47 15.32 -4.06
CA ASP A 23 3.09 15.13 -3.59
C ASP A 23 2.86 13.75 -2.97
N ALA A 24 3.63 12.74 -3.38
CA ALA A 24 3.56 11.38 -2.88
C ALA A 24 4.84 10.58 -3.18
N ILE A 25 4.97 9.43 -2.53
CA ILE A 25 5.99 8.41 -2.84
C ILE A 25 5.34 7.22 -3.52
N LEU A 26 5.97 6.74 -4.58
CA LEU A 26 5.64 5.47 -5.23
C LEU A 26 6.64 4.39 -4.80
N ALA A 27 6.21 3.52 -3.91
CA ALA A 27 6.99 2.42 -3.35
C ALA A 27 6.69 1.11 -4.10
N ALA A 28 7.46 0.85 -5.16
CA ALA A 28 7.33 -0.36 -5.94
C ALA A 28 7.87 -1.60 -5.17
N LYS A 29 7.11 -2.69 -5.16
CA LYS A 29 7.48 -3.96 -4.52
C LYS A 29 7.46 -5.11 -5.52
N ASN A 30 8.36 -6.08 -5.33
CA ASN A 30 8.39 -7.31 -6.11
C ASN A 30 7.60 -8.41 -5.39
N GLY A 31 6.72 -9.09 -6.13
CA GLY A 31 6.01 -10.26 -5.61
C GLY A 31 4.92 -9.98 -4.57
N THR A 32 4.46 -8.73 -4.47
CA THR A 32 3.24 -8.33 -3.76
C THR A 32 2.62 -7.10 -4.43
N ASP A 33 1.30 -7.05 -4.47
CA ASP A 33 0.50 -5.98 -5.06
C ASP A 33 -0.01 -4.96 -4.04
N GLY A 34 0.36 -5.07 -2.77
CA GLY A 34 0.00 -4.09 -1.75
C GLY A 34 0.34 -4.56 -0.34
N ILE A 35 -0.33 -3.97 0.64
CA ILE A 35 -0.20 -4.34 2.05
C ILE A 35 -1.41 -5.21 2.42
N TYR A 36 -1.17 -6.29 3.15
CA TYR A 36 -2.20 -7.23 3.57
C TYR A 36 -2.32 -7.29 5.09
N THR A 37 -3.48 -7.73 5.58
CA THR A 37 -3.72 -8.01 7.01
C THR A 37 -2.77 -9.06 7.57
N SER A 38 -2.30 -9.97 6.72
CA SER A 38 -1.30 -11.01 7.01
C SER A 38 -0.66 -11.48 5.69
N ASP A 39 0.39 -12.30 5.74
CA ASP A 39 1.03 -12.80 4.51
C ASP A 39 0.09 -13.72 3.69
N PRO A 40 -0.35 -13.31 2.48
CA PRO A 40 -1.29 -14.08 1.67
C PRO A 40 -0.73 -15.41 1.16
N ARG A 41 0.60 -15.60 1.22
CA ARG A 41 1.23 -16.89 0.86
C ARG A 41 0.99 -17.97 1.92
N HIS A 42 0.73 -17.55 3.15
CA HIS A 42 0.57 -18.43 4.31
C HIS A 42 -0.84 -18.39 4.90
N ASN A 43 -1.59 -17.31 4.68
CA ASN A 43 -2.95 -17.14 5.16
C ASN A 43 -3.92 -16.86 3.98
N PRO A 44 -4.82 -17.79 3.62
CA PRO A 44 -5.80 -17.58 2.56
C PRO A 44 -6.87 -16.54 2.91
N ASP A 45 -7.03 -16.21 4.20
CA ASP A 45 -7.96 -15.18 4.66
C ASP A 45 -7.30 -13.78 4.71
N ALA A 46 -6.07 -13.64 4.21
CA ALA A 46 -5.39 -12.36 4.10
C ALA A 46 -6.17 -11.43 3.15
N GLN A 47 -6.49 -10.23 3.65
CA GLN A 47 -7.19 -9.20 2.88
C GLN A 47 -6.23 -8.06 2.59
N ARG A 48 -6.25 -7.54 1.36
CA ARG A 48 -5.45 -6.40 0.96
C ARG A 48 -6.10 -5.12 1.49
N TYR A 49 -5.28 -4.20 1.99
CA TYR A 49 -5.71 -2.85 2.29
C TYR A 49 -5.82 -2.06 0.98
N ARG A 50 -6.92 -1.33 0.84
CA ARG A 50 -7.05 -0.23 -0.12
C ARG A 50 -6.28 0.99 0.42
N ASN A 51 -6.60 1.37 1.66
CA ASN A 51 -5.89 2.39 2.42
C ASN A 51 -5.49 1.85 3.79
N VAL A 52 -4.35 2.29 4.32
CA VAL A 52 -3.92 1.99 5.68
C VAL A 52 -3.37 3.24 6.36
N GLU A 53 -3.78 3.47 7.60
CA GLU A 53 -3.27 4.60 8.38
C GLU A 53 -1.77 4.39 8.70
N TYR A 54 -0.96 5.45 8.68
CA TYR A 54 0.45 5.37 9.10
C TYR A 54 0.63 4.68 10.46
N ASN A 55 -0.21 5.03 11.44
CA ASN A 55 -0.11 4.45 12.78
C ASN A 55 -0.54 2.97 12.79
N SER A 56 -1.44 2.55 11.92
CA SER A 56 -1.80 1.13 11.76
C SER A 56 -0.63 0.32 11.21
N VAL A 57 0.10 0.85 10.21
CA VAL A 57 1.32 0.22 9.68
C VAL A 57 2.33 -0.03 10.80
N ILE A 58 2.57 0.98 11.65
CA ILE A 58 3.51 0.89 12.77
C ILE A 58 3.01 -0.06 13.86
N ARG A 59 1.78 0.14 14.36
CA ARG A 59 1.22 -0.63 15.49
C ARG A 59 1.05 -2.11 15.18
N ARG A 60 0.63 -2.43 13.96
CA ARG A 60 0.44 -3.83 13.50
C ARG A 60 1.71 -4.43 12.91
N ASN A 61 2.81 -3.67 12.90
CA ASN A 61 4.09 -4.08 12.32
C ASN A 61 3.93 -4.63 10.89
N LEU A 62 3.13 -3.94 10.07
CA LEU A 62 2.91 -4.32 8.68
C LEU A 62 4.22 -4.08 7.92
N ARG A 63 4.90 -5.15 7.52
CA ARG A 63 6.26 -5.12 6.96
C ARG A 63 6.31 -4.66 5.50
N ALA A 64 5.71 -3.50 5.21
CA ALA A 64 5.72 -2.91 3.87
C ALA A 64 6.97 -2.06 3.63
N LEU A 65 7.34 -1.21 4.59
CA LEU A 65 8.45 -0.24 4.52
C LEU A 65 9.16 -0.19 5.87
N ASP A 66 10.36 0.38 5.90
CA ASP A 66 11.05 0.72 7.15
C ASP A 66 10.19 1.63 8.05
N GLN A 67 10.13 1.31 9.34
CA GLN A 67 9.28 2.05 10.28
C GLN A 67 9.72 3.51 10.45
N SER A 68 11.02 3.80 10.39
CA SER A 68 11.52 5.19 10.49
C SER A 68 11.11 6.01 9.27
N ALA A 69 11.09 5.39 8.09
CA ALA A 69 10.59 6.01 6.87
C ALA A 69 9.08 6.32 6.96
N VAL A 70 8.28 5.37 7.47
CA VAL A 70 6.83 5.57 7.67
C VAL A 70 6.56 6.67 8.70
N LEU A 71 7.31 6.71 9.79
CA LEU A 71 7.21 7.78 10.80
C LEU A 71 7.52 9.16 10.21
N LEU A 72 8.61 9.27 9.43
CA LEU A 72 8.97 10.53 8.78
C LEU A 72 7.89 10.97 7.78
N ALA A 73 7.33 10.04 7.01
CA ALA A 73 6.25 10.35 6.07
C ALA A 73 4.98 10.81 6.80
N ARG A 74 4.62 10.16 7.91
CA ARG A 74 3.48 10.54 8.76
C ARG A 74 3.62 11.97 9.29
N ASP A 75 4.77 12.30 9.85
CA ASP A 75 4.99 13.59 10.52
C ASP A 75 4.89 14.79 9.53
N HIS A 76 5.00 14.51 8.23
CA HIS A 76 4.85 15.48 7.15
C HIS A 76 3.65 15.20 6.23
N GLU A 77 2.75 14.29 6.61
CA GLU A 77 1.56 13.91 5.83
C GLU A 77 1.86 13.51 4.38
N LEU A 78 3.03 12.92 4.11
CA LEU A 78 3.46 12.50 2.78
C LEU A 78 2.86 11.12 2.43
N PRO A 79 1.94 11.01 1.47
CA PRO A 79 1.31 9.74 1.13
C PRO A 79 2.29 8.77 0.46
N ILE A 80 2.10 7.47 0.68
CA ILE A 80 2.93 6.42 0.07
C ILE A 80 2.05 5.40 -0.65
N HIS A 81 2.22 5.25 -1.96
CA HIS A 81 1.57 4.22 -2.75
C HIS A 81 2.46 2.98 -2.83
N VAL A 82 1.99 1.86 -2.30
CA VAL A 82 2.65 0.55 -2.38
C VAL A 82 1.98 -0.28 -3.46
N PHE A 83 2.73 -0.71 -4.47
CA PHE A 83 2.17 -1.41 -5.64
C PHE A 83 3.15 -2.45 -6.21
N ASN A 84 2.63 -3.35 -7.04
CA ASN A 84 3.43 -4.34 -7.74
C ASN A 84 4.26 -3.68 -8.86
N PHE A 85 5.58 -3.83 -8.83
CA PHE A 85 6.43 -3.33 -9.90
C PHE A 85 6.28 -4.10 -11.22
N ASP A 86 5.94 -5.39 -11.14
CA ASP A 86 5.96 -6.29 -12.29
C ASP A 86 4.77 -6.09 -13.24
N GLU A 87 3.75 -5.33 -12.83
CA GLU A 87 2.56 -5.06 -13.65
C GLU A 87 2.74 -3.74 -14.43
N PRO A 88 2.84 -3.81 -15.78
CA PRO A 88 3.06 -2.63 -16.60
C PRO A 88 1.91 -1.62 -16.48
N GLY A 89 2.25 -0.34 -16.37
CA GLY A 89 1.29 0.75 -16.39
C GLY A 89 0.73 1.14 -15.01
N LEU A 90 0.96 0.36 -13.94
CA LEU A 90 0.42 0.69 -12.62
C LEU A 90 0.85 2.07 -12.11
N MET A 91 2.12 2.44 -12.29
CA MET A 91 2.60 3.77 -11.90
C MET A 91 1.82 4.90 -12.59
N TYR A 92 1.50 4.74 -13.88
CA TYR A 92 0.72 5.74 -14.61
C TYR A 92 -0.71 5.84 -14.07
N ARG A 93 -1.34 4.69 -13.83
CA ARG A 93 -2.70 4.60 -13.26
C ARG A 93 -2.79 5.24 -11.88
N ILE A 94 -1.79 5.02 -11.03
CA ILE A 94 -1.68 5.68 -9.71
C ILE A 94 -1.62 7.21 -9.88
N CYS A 95 -0.80 7.70 -10.81
CA CYS A 95 -0.71 9.14 -11.08
C CYS A 95 -2.01 9.72 -11.67
N ASP A 96 -2.81 8.92 -12.37
CA ASP A 96 -4.15 9.30 -12.88
C ASP A 96 -5.24 9.25 -11.80
N GLY A 97 -4.88 8.85 -10.58
CA GLY A 97 -5.79 8.79 -9.43
C GLY A 97 -6.55 7.46 -9.30
N GLU A 98 -6.17 6.44 -10.07
CA GLU A 98 -6.74 5.10 -9.91
C GLU A 98 -6.30 4.46 -8.59
N ASP A 99 -7.20 3.66 -8.04
CA ASP A 99 -7.01 2.94 -6.80
C ASP A 99 -6.28 1.61 -7.04
N VAL A 100 -4.96 1.72 -7.13
CA VAL A 100 -4.04 0.61 -7.40
C VAL A 100 -3.14 0.37 -6.21
N GLY A 101 -3.05 -0.90 -5.81
CA GLY A 101 -2.26 -1.31 -4.65
C GLY A 101 -2.79 -0.74 -3.35
N THR A 102 -1.91 -0.35 -2.43
CA THR A 102 -2.30 0.20 -1.14
C THR A 102 -1.76 1.61 -0.95
N LEU A 103 -2.64 2.52 -0.54
CA LEU A 103 -2.26 3.84 -0.07
C LEU A 103 -1.96 3.82 1.44
N ILE A 104 -0.81 4.34 1.84
CA ILE A 104 -0.51 4.69 3.24
C ILE A 104 -0.75 6.19 3.41
N SER A 105 -1.68 6.56 4.30
CA SER A 105 -2.05 7.96 4.52
C SER A 105 -2.56 8.21 5.95
N SER A 106 -3.07 9.41 6.22
CA SER A 106 -3.77 9.74 7.48
C SER A 106 -5.23 9.28 7.48
N ALA A 107 -5.75 8.77 6.35
CA ALA A 107 -7.10 8.25 6.28
C ALA A 107 -7.21 6.90 7.04
N PRO A 108 -8.40 6.56 7.56
CA PRO A 108 -8.64 5.30 8.26
C PRO A 108 -8.35 4.07 7.40
N ASP A 109 -7.99 2.95 8.05
CA ASP A 109 -7.83 1.66 7.37
C ASP A 109 -9.08 1.28 6.57
N GLU A 110 -8.88 0.88 5.31
CA GLU A 110 -9.93 0.40 4.41
C GLU A 110 -9.43 -0.88 3.72
N LEU A 111 -10.21 -1.94 3.79
CA LEU A 111 -9.91 -3.22 3.13
C LEU A 111 -10.61 -3.28 1.77
N VAL A 112 -10.01 -3.97 0.81
CA VAL A 112 -10.68 -4.26 -0.45
C VAL A 112 -11.80 -5.27 -0.20
N GLU A 113 -13.02 -4.93 -0.62
CA GLU A 113 -14.14 -5.87 -0.59
C GLU A 113 -13.80 -7.09 -1.44
N THR A 114 -13.87 -8.28 -0.85
CA THR A 114 -13.67 -9.52 -1.61
C THR A 114 -14.92 -9.77 -2.45
N GLU A 115 -14.78 -9.85 -3.77
CA GLU A 115 -15.87 -10.17 -4.72
C GLU A 115 -16.45 -11.61 -4.57
N ARG A 116 -16.35 -12.23 -3.38
CA ARG A 116 -16.88 -13.57 -3.11
C ARG A 116 -18.40 -13.63 -2.99
N GLU A 117 -19.11 -12.50 -2.94
CA GLU A 117 -20.59 -12.50 -2.84
C GLU A 117 -21.33 -12.27 -4.17
N GLN A 118 -20.66 -11.78 -5.23
CA GLN A 118 -21.35 -11.49 -6.49
C GLN A 118 -21.56 -12.72 -7.41
N HIS A 119 -20.85 -13.83 -7.17
CA HIS A 119 -21.05 -15.06 -7.95
C HIS A 119 -22.27 -15.89 -7.47
N THR A 120 -22.62 -15.84 -6.19
CA THR A 120 -23.78 -16.56 -5.65
C THR A 120 -25.12 -15.94 -6.07
N MET A 121 -25.15 -14.63 -6.38
CA MET A 121 -26.39 -13.95 -6.78
C MET A 121 -26.73 -14.12 -8.28
N ARG A 122 -25.80 -14.58 -9.12
CA ARG A 122 -26.05 -14.79 -10.57
C ARG A 122 -26.62 -16.15 -10.94
N VAL A 123 -26.68 -17.11 -10.01
CA VAL A 123 -27.21 -18.47 -10.27
C VAL A 123 -28.69 -18.60 -9.87
N ALA A 124 -29.25 -17.63 -9.15
CA ALA A 124 -30.66 -17.62 -8.76
C ALA A 124 -31.52 -16.77 -9.72
N VAL A 125 -31.56 -17.13 -11.00
CA VAL A 125 -32.69 -16.79 -11.86
C VAL A 125 -33.42 -18.12 -12.13
N PRO A 126 -34.59 -18.36 -11.52
CA PRO A 126 -35.43 -19.48 -11.94
C PRO A 126 -35.89 -19.22 -13.37
N ALA A 127 -35.78 -20.23 -14.21
CA ALA A 127 -36.43 -20.24 -15.52
C ALA A 127 -37.93 -20.41 -15.30
N ASP A 128 -38.70 -19.34 -15.47
CA ASP A 128 -40.14 -19.37 -15.77
C ASP A 128 -40.43 -18.36 -16.89
#